data_AF-D3EEK2-F1
#
_entry.id   AF-D3EEK2-F1
#
_cell.length_a   1.000
_cell.length_b   1.000
_cell.length_c   1.000
_cell.angle_alpha   90.00
_cell.angle_beta   90.00
_cell.angle_gamma   90.00
#
_symmetry.space_group_name_H-M   'P 1'
#
loop_
_entity.id
_entity.type
_entity.pdbx_description
1 polymer ?
#
loop_
_entity_poly.entity_id
_entity_poly.type
_entity_poly.pdbx_seq_one_letter_code
_entity_poly.pdbx_strand_id
1 'polypeptide(L)'
;MNEDWKKERGMSYFKQDETEKIISRFGESFYEKVLRDIVTYTEKWKLYDFEFVHSYSANCVFKCRSELYGNTVLKVGKPRKEVITEYNTLCEYNGRRLCKVYESDVENGIILEECIQPGDSLFHGNGYEERISIFCSLFNGFTYRPN
;
A
#
# COMPACT_ATOMS: atom_id res chain seq x y z
N MET A 1 -20.57 17.69 -16.03
CA MET A 1 -19.36 16.89 -15.76
C MET A 1 -19.69 15.49 -16.21
N ASN A 2 -19.11 15.05 -17.34
CA ASN A 2 -19.56 13.82 -18.02
C ASN A 2 -19.02 12.59 -17.28
N GLU A 3 -19.90 11.64 -16.97
CA GLU A 3 -19.57 10.37 -16.30
C GLU A 3 -18.90 9.34 -17.26
N ASP A 4 -18.39 9.79 -18.41
CA ASP A 4 -17.88 8.93 -19.49
C ASP A 4 -16.62 8.16 -19.13
N TRP A 5 -15.91 8.52 -18.04
CA TRP A 5 -14.78 7.72 -17.54
C TRP A 5 -15.21 6.33 -17.05
N LYS A 6 -16.50 6.14 -16.71
CA LYS A 6 -17.04 4.84 -16.27
C LYS A 6 -17.19 3.83 -17.42
N LYS A 7 -17.21 4.26 -18.69
CA LYS A 7 -17.54 3.40 -19.84
C LYS A 7 -16.35 3.03 -20.75
N GLU A 8 -15.29 3.84 -20.81
CA GLU A 8 -14.24 3.62 -21.84
C GLU A 8 -13.12 2.66 -21.47
N ARG A 9 -13.09 2.10 -20.25
CA ARG A 9 -12.11 1.06 -19.88
C ARG A 9 -12.79 0.00 -19.03
N GLY A 10 -13.45 -0.98 -19.66
CA GLY A 10 -14.13 -2.11 -19.04
C GLY A 10 -13.24 -3.04 -18.20
N MET A 11 -12.47 -2.49 -17.27
CA MET A 11 -11.74 -3.16 -16.21
C MET A 11 -12.46 -2.80 -14.91
N SER A 12 -13.29 -3.73 -14.43
CA SER A 12 -13.60 -3.73 -13.01
C SER A 12 -12.30 -4.04 -12.29
N TYR A 13 -11.59 -3.00 -11.81
CA TYR A 13 -10.35 -3.17 -11.01
C TYR A 13 -10.59 -3.98 -9.73
N PHE A 14 -11.85 -4.14 -9.36
CA PHE A 14 -12.31 -4.80 -8.16
C PHE A 14 -13.31 -5.90 -8.49
N LYS A 15 -13.27 -6.99 -7.74
CA LYS A 15 -14.40 -7.89 -7.63
C LYS A 15 -15.53 -7.19 -6.88
N GLN A 16 -16.78 -7.60 -7.11
CA GLN A 16 -17.94 -6.96 -6.50
C GLN A 16 -17.86 -6.96 -4.96
N ASP A 17 -17.36 -8.03 -4.35
CA ASP A 17 -17.19 -8.13 -2.90
C ASP A 17 -16.09 -7.20 -2.36
N GLU A 18 -15.07 -6.88 -3.15
CA GLU A 18 -14.01 -5.94 -2.79
C GLU A 18 -14.54 -4.50 -2.79
N THR A 19 -15.35 -4.14 -3.78
CA THR A 19 -16.04 -2.85 -3.85
C THR A 19 -16.89 -2.62 -2.59
N GLU A 20 -17.73 -3.60 -2.23
CA GLU A 20 -18.59 -3.51 -1.04
C GLU A 20 -17.77 -3.35 0.25
N LYS A 21 -16.66 -4.09 0.39
CA LYS A 21 -15.76 -3.98 1.54
C LYS A 21 -15.10 -2.60 1.64
N ILE A 22 -14.64 -2.02 0.53
CA ILE A 22 -14.02 -0.70 0.51
C ILE A 22 -15.04 0.38 0.85
N ILE A 23 -16.23 0.35 0.24
CA ILE A 23 -17.30 1.31 0.50
C ILE A 23 -17.76 1.23 1.95
N SER A 24 -18.02 0.02 2.46
CA SER A 24 -18.44 -0.21 3.85
C SER A 24 -17.46 0.36 4.87
N ARG A 25 -16.15 0.24 4.60
CA ARG A 25 -15.10 0.67 5.53
C ARG A 25 -14.76 2.16 5.42
N PHE A 26 -14.66 2.69 4.20
CA PHE A 26 -14.06 4.01 3.95
C PHE A 26 -15.05 5.05 3.42
N GLY A 27 -16.22 4.61 2.96
CA GLY A 27 -17.26 5.42 2.32
C GLY A 27 -17.13 5.49 0.79
N GLU A 28 -18.25 5.78 0.14
CA GLU A 28 -18.37 5.84 -1.32
C GLU A 28 -17.46 6.89 -1.97
N SER A 29 -17.38 8.09 -1.39
CA SER A 29 -16.50 9.15 -1.90
C SER A 29 -15.02 8.76 -1.89
N PHE A 30 -14.61 7.94 -0.94
CA PHE A 30 -13.26 7.39 -0.90
C PHE A 30 -13.05 6.32 -1.96
N TYR A 31 -14.05 5.43 -2.16
CA TYR A 31 -14.00 4.44 -3.24
C TYR A 31 -13.86 5.10 -4.63
N GLU A 32 -14.60 6.17 -4.90
CA GLU A 32 -14.44 6.93 -6.14
C GLU A 32 -13.06 7.56 -6.29
N LYS A 33 -12.46 8.04 -5.19
CA LYS A 33 -11.07 8.50 -5.18
C LYS A 33 -10.12 7.36 -5.55
N VAL A 34 -10.26 6.19 -4.92
CA VAL A 34 -9.42 5.02 -5.21
C VAL A 34 -9.48 4.67 -6.70
N LEU A 35 -10.65 4.69 -7.34
CA LEU A 35 -10.78 4.43 -8.77
C LEU A 35 -9.98 5.43 -9.62
N ARG A 36 -10.08 6.73 -9.31
CA ARG A 36 -9.32 7.77 -10.03
C ARG A 36 -7.82 7.65 -9.80
N ASP A 37 -7.41 7.35 -8.58
CA ASP A 37 -6.00 7.20 -8.22
C ASP A 37 -5.40 5.98 -8.93
N ILE A 38 -6.07 4.83 -8.92
CA ILE A 38 -5.60 3.63 -9.62
C ILE A 38 -5.35 3.94 -11.08
N VAL A 39 -6.28 4.60 -11.78
CA VAL A 39 -6.07 4.98 -13.19
C VAL A 39 -4.84 5.87 -13.34
N THR A 40 -4.75 6.92 -12.52
CA THR A 40 -3.67 7.91 -12.59
C THR A 40 -2.30 7.28 -12.36
N TYR A 41 -2.14 6.51 -11.29
CA TYR A 41 -0.86 5.96 -10.88
C TYR A 41 -0.49 4.68 -11.63
N THR A 42 -1.47 3.96 -12.18
CA THR A 42 -1.20 2.86 -13.12
C THR A 42 -0.45 3.37 -14.35
N GLU A 43 -0.90 4.48 -14.93
CA GLU A 43 -0.23 5.07 -16.10
C GLU A 43 1.14 5.67 -15.73
N LYS A 44 1.19 6.37 -14.58
CA LYS A 44 2.39 7.06 -14.09
C LYS A 44 3.53 6.09 -13.73
N TRP A 45 3.20 4.99 -13.05
CA TRP A 45 4.18 4.05 -12.48
C TRP A 45 4.16 2.66 -13.14
N LYS A 46 3.47 2.54 -14.29
CA LYS A 46 3.38 1.33 -15.12
C LYS A 46 2.92 0.11 -14.32
N LEU A 47 1.82 0.27 -13.59
CA LEU A 47 1.30 -0.77 -12.69
C LEU A 47 0.33 -1.73 -13.38
N TYR A 48 0.34 -2.99 -12.97
CA TYR A 48 -0.57 -4.04 -13.47
C TYR A 48 -0.72 -5.17 -12.43
N ASP A 49 -1.55 -6.17 -12.72
CA ASP A 49 -1.80 -7.35 -11.85
C ASP A 49 -2.18 -6.99 -10.40
N PHE A 50 -3.22 -6.17 -10.22
CA PHE A 50 -3.65 -5.73 -8.89
C PHE A 50 -4.37 -6.84 -8.10
N GLU A 51 -3.98 -6.99 -6.83
CA GLU A 51 -4.61 -7.83 -5.84
C GLU A 51 -4.93 -7.00 -4.60
N PHE A 52 -6.21 -6.90 -4.24
CA PHE A 52 -6.63 -6.14 -3.07
C PHE A 52 -6.27 -6.89 -1.78
N VAL A 53 -5.54 -6.23 -0.89
CA VAL A 53 -5.19 -6.77 0.42
C VAL A 53 -6.23 -6.36 1.43
N HIS A 54 -7.08 -7.32 1.81
CA HIS A 54 -8.04 -7.17 2.91
C HIS A 54 -7.29 -6.98 4.25
N SER A 55 -7.09 -5.74 4.66
CA SER A 55 -6.48 -5.41 5.94
C SER A 55 -7.31 -4.39 6.71
N TYR A 56 -7.26 -4.44 8.04
CA TYR A 56 -7.83 -3.41 8.91
C TYR A 56 -6.98 -2.14 8.97
N SER A 57 -6.21 -1.83 7.92
CA SER A 57 -5.39 -0.62 7.88
C SER A 57 -6.24 0.64 7.66
N ALA A 58 -5.63 1.81 7.88
CA ALA A 58 -6.24 3.11 7.56
C ALA A 58 -6.24 3.42 6.05
N ASN A 59 -5.49 2.65 5.26
CA ASN A 59 -5.33 2.80 3.82
C ASN A 59 -5.97 1.61 3.07
N CYS A 60 -6.34 1.84 1.82
CA CYS A 60 -6.63 0.78 0.86
C CYS A 60 -5.30 0.29 0.29
N VAL A 61 -5.03 -1.02 0.36
CA VAL A 61 -3.72 -1.59 0.04
C VAL A 61 -3.85 -2.60 -1.08
N PHE A 62 -2.98 -2.50 -2.08
CA PHE A 62 -2.92 -3.41 -3.22
C PHE A 62 -1.53 -3.99 -3.34
N LYS A 63 -1.43 -5.31 -3.53
CA LYS A 63 -0.25 -5.88 -4.17
C LYS A 63 -0.42 -5.70 -5.68
N CYS A 64 0.66 -5.36 -6.37
CA CYS A 64 0.65 -5.22 -7.81
C CYS A 64 2.06 -5.43 -8.37
N ARG A 65 2.20 -5.37 -9.69
CA ARG A 65 3.48 -5.32 -10.37
C ARG A 65 3.68 -3.97 -11.03
N SER A 66 4.93 -3.54 -11.12
CA SER A 66 5.37 -2.40 -11.90
C SER A 66 6.38 -2.85 -12.93
N GLU A 67 6.28 -2.35 -14.17
CA GLU A 67 7.34 -2.56 -15.18
C GLU A 67 8.67 -1.92 -14.75
N LEU A 68 8.63 -0.90 -13.88
CA LEU A 68 9.79 -0.16 -13.42
C LEU A 68 10.45 -0.81 -12.19
N TYR A 69 9.64 -1.42 -11.31
CA TYR A 69 10.08 -1.81 -9.97
C TYR A 69 9.85 -3.29 -9.62
N GLY A 70 9.17 -4.07 -10.47
CA GLY A 70 8.82 -5.46 -10.17
C GLY A 70 7.64 -5.59 -9.21
N ASN A 71 7.72 -6.47 -8.20
CA ASN A 71 6.64 -6.66 -7.23
C ASN A 71 6.54 -5.46 -6.28
N THR A 72 5.36 -4.83 -6.21
CA THR A 72 5.13 -3.60 -5.46
C THR A 72 3.87 -3.67 -4.60
N VAL A 73 3.78 -2.77 -3.63
CA VAL A 73 2.57 -2.50 -2.86
C VAL A 73 2.15 -1.05 -3.10
N LEU A 74 0.92 -0.84 -3.57
CA LEU A 74 0.30 0.47 -3.68
C LEU A 74 -0.61 0.70 -2.48
N LYS A 75 -0.32 1.74 -1.70
CA LYS A 75 -1.17 2.24 -0.63
C LYS A 75 -1.91 3.49 -1.09
N VAL A 76 -3.23 3.45 -1.00
CA VAL A 76 -4.13 4.57 -1.27
C VAL A 76 -4.81 4.98 0.02
N GLY A 77 -4.43 6.13 0.54
CA GLY A 77 -4.96 6.70 1.78
C GLY A 77 -5.77 7.97 1.55
N LYS A 78 -6.26 8.53 2.67
CA LYS A 78 -6.73 9.92 2.70
C LYS A 78 -5.51 10.84 2.89
N PRO A 79 -5.48 12.00 2.24
CA PRO A 79 -4.40 12.96 2.44
C PRO A 79 -4.46 13.50 3.88
N ARG A 80 -3.59 12.98 4.74
CA ARG A 80 -3.53 13.29 6.16
C ARG A 80 -2.08 13.29 6.65
N LYS A 81 -1.85 13.87 7.81
CA LYS A 81 -0.51 13.96 8.43
C LYS A 81 0.13 12.60 8.62
N GLU A 82 -0.66 11.55 8.87
CA GLU A 82 -0.17 10.19 9.07
C GLU A 82 0.56 9.64 7.85
N VAL A 83 0.12 9.96 6.62
CA VAL A 83 0.79 9.51 5.38
C VAL A 83 2.16 10.17 5.24
N ILE A 84 2.26 11.46 5.61
CA ILE A 84 3.54 12.19 5.59
C ILE A 84 4.50 11.58 6.62
N THR A 85 4.02 11.30 7.83
CA THR A 85 4.83 10.64 8.86
C THR A 85 5.30 9.25 8.43
N GLU A 86 4.41 8.45 7.82
CA GLU A 86 4.74 7.14 7.26
C GLU A 86 5.83 7.25 6.19
N TYR A 87 5.62 8.12 5.20
CA TYR A 87 6.58 8.37 4.13
C TYR A 87 7.96 8.78 4.67
N ASN A 88 8.01 9.76 5.58
CA ASN A 88 9.26 10.24 6.17
C ASN A 88 9.97 9.11 6.92
N THR A 89 9.23 8.34 7.72
CA THR A 89 9.78 7.20 8.45
C THR A 89 10.36 6.17 7.48
N LEU A 90 9.62 5.76 6.44
CA LEU A 90 10.12 4.78 5.47
C LEU A 90 11.37 5.29 4.74
N CYS A 91 11.42 6.59 4.41
CA CYS A 91 12.58 7.21 3.77
C CYS A 91 13.83 7.24 4.67
N GLU A 92 13.68 7.45 5.98
CA GLU A 92 14.79 7.40 6.94
C GLU A 92 15.44 6.00 7.01
N TYR A 93 14.62 4.96 6.92
CA TYR A 93 15.10 3.57 6.95
C TYR A 93 15.58 3.08 5.57
N ASN A 94 15.05 3.64 4.47
CA ASN A 94 15.47 3.43 3.08
C ASN A 94 15.71 1.95 2.72
N GLY A 95 14.73 1.08 2.97
CA GLY A 95 14.83 -0.34 2.61
C GLY A 95 15.68 -1.22 3.54
N ARG A 96 16.20 -0.68 4.67
CA ARG A 96 17.04 -1.48 5.59
C ARG A 96 16.24 -2.47 6.44
N ARG A 97 15.37 -1.95 7.30
CA ARG A 97 14.50 -2.75 8.20
C ARG A 97 13.02 -2.57 7.91
N LEU A 98 12.71 -1.56 7.10
CA LEU A 98 11.38 -1.25 6.59
C LEU A 98 11.44 -1.38 5.07
N CYS A 99 10.29 -1.59 4.44
CA CYS A 99 10.18 -1.60 2.99
C CYS A 99 10.69 -0.28 2.40
N LYS A 100 11.28 -0.39 1.21
CA LYS A 100 11.71 0.80 0.46
C LYS A 100 10.51 1.48 -0.19
N VAL A 101 10.43 2.81 -0.11
CA VAL A 101 9.51 3.60 -0.94
C VAL A 101 10.14 3.73 -2.34
N TYR A 102 9.40 3.34 -3.38
CA TYR A 102 9.81 3.57 -4.76
C TYR A 102 9.32 4.94 -5.24
N GLU A 103 8.05 5.24 -5.01
CA GLU A 103 7.40 6.48 -5.46
C GLU A 103 6.36 6.94 -4.44
N SER A 104 6.03 8.23 -4.45
CA SER A 104 4.95 8.74 -3.62
C SER A 104 4.25 9.94 -4.24
N ASP A 105 3.02 10.15 -3.80
CA ASP A 105 2.25 11.37 -3.94
C ASP A 105 1.53 11.60 -2.61
N VAL A 106 2.31 12.06 -1.63
CA VAL A 106 1.85 12.20 -0.24
C VAL A 106 0.73 13.23 -0.10
N GLU A 107 0.68 14.23 -0.98
CA GLU A 107 -0.39 15.22 -1.04
C GLU A 107 -1.74 14.59 -1.40
N ASN A 108 -1.73 13.53 -2.21
CA ASN A 108 -2.91 12.73 -2.54
C ASN A 108 -3.06 11.47 -1.68
N GLY A 109 -2.15 11.25 -0.73
CA GLY A 109 -2.17 10.11 0.18
C GLY A 109 -1.71 8.79 -0.46
N ILE A 110 -0.79 8.84 -1.42
CA ILE A 110 -0.38 7.68 -2.24
C ILE A 110 1.07 7.33 -1.97
N ILE A 111 1.34 6.05 -1.73
CA ILE A 111 2.71 5.52 -1.57
C ILE A 111 2.81 4.23 -2.38
N LEU A 112 3.86 4.13 -3.20
CA LEU A 112 4.27 2.90 -3.85
C LEU A 112 5.55 2.40 -3.19
N GLU A 113 5.50 1.21 -2.62
CA GLU A 113 6.59 0.64 -1.84
C GLU A 113 6.93 -0.79 -2.28
N GLU A 114 8.07 -1.26 -1.80
CA GLU A 114 8.56 -2.62 -1.98
C GLU A 114 7.58 -3.66 -1.42
N CYS A 115 7.26 -4.67 -2.23
CA CYS A 115 6.54 -5.84 -1.76
C CYS A 115 7.52 -6.84 -1.14
N ILE A 116 7.64 -6.85 0.19
CA ILE A 116 8.47 -7.83 0.90
C ILE A 116 8.02 -9.26 0.55
N GLN A 117 8.97 -10.14 0.22
CA GLN A 117 8.71 -11.54 -0.14
C GLN A 117 9.44 -12.49 0.84
N PRO A 118 8.80 -13.55 1.38
CA PRO A 118 7.41 -13.96 1.10
C PRO A 118 6.35 -13.00 1.69
N GLY A 119 6.75 -12.08 2.59
CA GLY A 119 5.88 -11.01 3.08
C GLY A 119 4.85 -11.46 4.12
N ASP A 120 5.11 -12.57 4.79
CA ASP A 120 4.20 -13.12 5.79
C ASP A 120 4.12 -12.25 7.04
N SER A 121 2.91 -12.14 7.59
CA SER A 121 2.72 -11.53 8.89
C SER A 121 3.47 -12.34 9.95
N LEU A 122 4.04 -11.65 10.94
CA LEU A 122 4.66 -12.29 12.10
C LEU A 122 3.72 -13.29 12.79
N PHE A 123 2.40 -13.10 12.69
CA PHE A 123 1.40 -13.99 13.27
C PHE A 123 1.01 -15.19 12.39
N HIS A 124 1.47 -15.23 11.15
CA HIS A 124 1.17 -16.34 10.24
C HIS A 124 2.13 -17.50 10.51
N GLY A 125 1.60 -18.66 10.92
CA GLY A 125 2.37 -19.89 11.11
C GLY A 125 3.31 -19.94 12.32
N ASN A 126 3.68 -18.79 12.91
CA ASN A 126 4.69 -18.73 13.98
C ASN A 126 4.11 -18.95 15.38
N GLY A 127 4.80 -19.72 16.21
CA GLY A 127 4.53 -19.89 17.64
C GLY A 127 4.88 -18.65 18.48
N TYR A 128 4.44 -18.60 19.74
CA TYR A 128 4.69 -17.44 20.62
C TYR A 128 6.18 -17.11 20.77
N GLU A 129 7.01 -18.11 21.11
CA GLU A 129 8.46 -17.94 21.30
C GLU A 129 9.17 -17.50 20.01
N GLU A 130 8.77 -18.07 18.88
CA GLU A 130 9.32 -17.71 17.58
C GLU A 130 9.00 -16.26 17.21
N ARG A 131 7.77 -15.80 17.46
CA ARG A 131 7.39 -14.40 17.25
C ARG A 131 8.22 -13.45 18.10
N ILE A 132 8.47 -13.78 19.36
CA ILE A 132 9.32 -12.97 20.25
C ILE A 132 10.75 -12.93 19.73
N SER A 133 11.32 -14.08 19.38
CA SER A 133 12.68 -14.18 18.84
C SER A 133 12.86 -13.30 17.60
N ILE A 134 11.94 -13.43 16.62
CA ILE A 134 11.94 -12.62 15.40
C ILE A 134 11.82 -11.13 15.75
N PHE A 135 10.85 -10.76 16.60
CA PHE A 135 10.68 -9.37 17.04
C PHE A 135 11.96 -8.79 17.67
N CYS A 136 12.57 -9.50 18.62
CA CYS A 136 13.80 -9.06 19.27
C CYS A 136 14.94 -8.87 18.25
N SER A 137 15.09 -9.79 17.30
CA SER A 137 16.11 -9.69 16.25
C SER A 137 15.92 -8.46 15.34
N LEU A 138 14.67 -8.14 15.01
CA LEU A 138 14.32 -6.96 14.23
C LEU A 138 14.60 -5.69 15.04
N PHE A 139 14.09 -5.64 16.28
CA PHE A 139 14.15 -4.48 17.16
C PHE A 139 15.59 -4.07 17.52
N ASN A 140 16.49 -5.04 17.69
CA ASN A 140 17.88 -4.76 18.06
C ASN A 140 18.62 -3.82 17.11
N GLY A 141 18.22 -3.71 15.84
CA GLY A 141 18.79 -2.71 14.93
C GLY A 141 17.86 -1.59 14.51
N PHE A 142 16.72 -1.40 15.21
CA PHE A 142 15.94 -0.15 15.16
C PHE A 142 16.57 0.95 16.03
N THR A 143 17.68 0.67 16.73
CA THR A 143 18.48 1.69 17.42
C THR A 143 19.25 2.54 16.39
N TYR A 144 18.53 3.45 15.72
CA TYR A 144 19.15 4.53 14.97
C TYR A 144 19.88 5.45 15.96
N ARG A 145 21.22 5.47 15.91
CA ARG A 145 22.01 6.56 16.49
C ARG A 145 22.18 7.62 15.40
N PRO A 146 21.63 8.83 15.55
CA PRO A 146 21.97 9.91 14.64
C PRO A 146 23.48 10.17 14.73
N ASN A 147 24.12 10.30 13.58
CA ASN A 147 25.47 10.86 13.48
C ASN A 147 25.42 12.36 13.71
#